data_AF-A0A8J5SSZ0-F1
#
_entry.id   AF-A0A8J5SSZ0-F1
#
_cell.length_a   1.000
_cell.length_b   1.000
_cell.length_c   1.000
_cell.angle_alpha   90.00
_cell.angle_beta   90.00
_cell.angle_gamma   90.00
#
_symmetry.space_group_name_H-M   'P 1'
#
loop_
_entity.id
_entity.type
_entity.pdbx_description
1 polymer ?
#
loop_
_entity_poly.entity_id
_entity_poly.type
_entity_poly.pdbx_seq_one_letter_code
_entity_poly.pdbx_strand_id
1 'polypeptide(L)'
;MGAAAAGDSAAELLLRAAALVPLAHYGLAAVLLACAFLYRFLELHLLGDLLGGFRGGRVALTFHPASHVYHRVASKCRSLHGRYLATPWLASPHLQTLFLSISGRPPSFTYRRQLYTVRDGGTIALDWLLASDCEEGDGGFCGVVSRDDSTPLVVVIPGLTSDSTAAYVKHLVFSMASKGWNVVVSNHRGLGGISITSDCFYNAGWTEDIREVVNYLHQKYPQAPLFAVGTSIGANILVKYLGEEGEGTPVAGAVSICSPWDLLVTSRFIVRKLVQRCYDRALAIGLKGYAELHQPVMERLANWEDIRKSHSIREFDRHATCVVAKYETVDTFYRRCSSANYIDNVSVPLLCISALDDPLCTREAIPWDECRANKNIVLATTPNGGHLAFFRGLTAGKLWWVGAVSEFLPALHDSPCMHRQKAQEHGLHTSLESSIDKSPYVNFMEDGMVAAVTNDDANNSDSVDNLISDEIELRDDMVDVQRNGITTEIQNERDNNSLQENVTPAQGPEGSKEQLELNTDKIQDVINPVKKSINQLVRSQGRSVWLLAYIAFVTSWPLLGTLGFILFRNKFRNSLPAKWLRS
;
A
#
# COMPACT_ATOMS: atom_id res chain seq x y z
N MET A 1 53.84 -13.33 -49.59
CA MET A 1 53.19 -12.77 -48.39
C MET A 1 51.69 -12.77 -48.66
N GLY A 2 50.92 -13.64 -48.00
CA GLY A 2 49.47 -13.70 -48.17
C GLY A 2 48.77 -12.87 -47.09
N ALA A 3 48.05 -11.83 -47.47
CA ALA A 3 47.11 -11.14 -46.59
C ALA A 3 45.78 -11.92 -46.60
N ALA A 4 45.49 -12.65 -45.53
CA ALA A 4 44.20 -13.30 -45.39
C ALA A 4 43.09 -12.25 -45.24
N ALA A 5 42.07 -12.33 -46.09
CA ALA A 5 40.87 -11.50 -45.95
C ALA A 5 40.12 -11.92 -44.68
N ALA A 6 40.28 -11.15 -43.60
CA ALA A 6 39.45 -11.28 -42.42
C ALA A 6 38.02 -10.84 -42.81
N GLY A 7 37.08 -11.79 -42.85
CA GLY A 7 35.67 -11.45 -43.04
C GLY A 7 35.17 -10.61 -41.87
N ASP A 8 34.48 -9.50 -42.17
CA ASP A 8 33.89 -8.61 -41.16
C ASP A 8 33.14 -9.46 -40.12
N SER A 9 33.51 -9.33 -38.84
CA SER A 9 32.86 -10.08 -37.77
C SER A 9 31.37 -9.72 -37.69
N ALA A 10 30.52 -10.64 -37.25
CA ALA A 10 29.09 -10.37 -37.09
C ALA A 10 28.81 -9.13 -36.20
N ALA A 11 29.67 -8.86 -35.22
CA ALA A 11 29.61 -7.67 -34.38
C ALA A 11 29.90 -6.38 -35.17
N GLU A 12 30.83 -6.42 -36.12
CA GLU A 12 31.18 -5.27 -36.97
C GLU A 12 30.07 -4.95 -37.98
N LEU A 13 29.46 -5.98 -38.58
CA LEU A 13 28.26 -5.81 -39.41
C LEU A 13 27.09 -5.21 -38.62
N LEU A 14 26.87 -5.64 -37.37
CA LEU A 14 25.87 -5.05 -36.48
C LEU A 14 26.19 -3.60 -36.11
N LEU A 15 27.45 -3.25 -35.86
CA LEU A 15 27.88 -1.88 -35.57
C LEU A 15 27.71 -0.96 -36.80
N ARG A 16 28.06 -1.42 -38.01
CA ARG A 16 27.81 -0.67 -39.25
C ARG A 16 26.31 -0.51 -39.51
N ALA A 17 25.50 -1.55 -39.31
CA ALA A 17 24.04 -1.48 -39.43
C ALA A 17 23.43 -0.50 -38.41
N ALA A 18 23.92 -0.47 -37.17
CA ALA A 18 23.52 0.51 -36.16
C ALA A 18 23.92 1.95 -36.57
N ALA A 19 25.13 2.16 -37.09
CA ALA A 19 25.58 3.47 -37.55
C ALA A 19 24.76 4.04 -38.74
N LEU A 20 24.08 3.18 -39.51
CA LEU A 20 23.17 3.58 -40.58
C LEU A 20 21.77 4.03 -40.07
N VAL A 21 21.41 3.74 -38.82
CA VAL A 21 20.13 4.18 -38.24
C VAL A 21 20.21 5.68 -37.91
N PRO A 22 19.30 6.53 -38.42
CA PRO A 22 19.37 7.98 -38.15
C PRO A 22 19.26 8.29 -36.66
N LEU A 23 20.10 9.20 -36.16
CA LEU A 23 20.19 9.59 -34.74
C LEU A 23 18.83 9.93 -34.09
N ALA A 24 17.88 10.46 -34.86
CA ALA A 24 16.51 10.72 -34.39
C ALA A 24 15.79 9.46 -33.87
N HIS A 25 16.03 8.28 -34.45
CA HIS A 25 15.45 7.02 -33.97
C HIS A 25 16.05 6.59 -32.64
N TYR A 26 17.35 6.80 -32.42
CA TYR A 26 17.98 6.58 -31.12
C TYR A 26 17.46 7.55 -30.05
N GLY A 27 17.25 8.82 -30.41
CA GLY A 27 16.59 9.80 -29.55
C GLY A 27 15.17 9.37 -29.17
N LEU A 28 14.36 8.98 -30.15
CA LEU A 28 13.00 8.48 -29.92
C LEU A 28 12.99 7.21 -29.06
N ALA A 29 13.87 6.24 -29.33
CA ALA A 29 14.00 5.03 -28.53
C ALA A 29 14.41 5.33 -27.08
N ALA A 30 15.35 6.26 -26.86
CA ALA A 30 15.74 6.71 -25.53
C ALA A 30 14.58 7.39 -24.78
N VAL A 31 13.80 8.23 -25.46
CA VAL A 31 12.58 8.84 -24.89
C VAL A 31 11.55 7.77 -24.54
N LEU A 32 11.26 6.81 -25.43
CA LEU A 32 10.32 5.73 -25.16
C LEU A 32 10.76 4.84 -23.98
N LEU A 33 12.05 4.52 -23.88
CA LEU A 33 12.61 3.79 -22.74
C LEU A 33 12.53 4.61 -21.44
N ALA A 34 12.81 5.91 -21.48
CA ALA A 34 12.67 6.79 -20.33
C ALA A 34 11.21 6.94 -19.87
N CYS A 35 10.26 7.07 -20.80
CA CYS A 35 8.83 7.09 -20.51
C CYS A 35 8.35 5.75 -19.93
N ALA A 36 8.78 4.61 -20.48
CA ALA A 36 8.44 3.28 -19.96
C ALA A 36 9.04 3.03 -18.56
N PHE A 37 10.28 3.50 -18.33
CA PHE A 37 10.90 3.50 -17.00
C PHE A 37 10.09 4.37 -16.03
N LEU A 38 9.80 5.62 -16.37
CA LEU A 38 9.07 6.55 -15.50
C LEU A 38 7.66 6.04 -15.18
N TYR A 39 6.97 5.45 -16.17
CA TYR A 39 5.66 4.82 -15.98
C TYR A 39 5.69 3.70 -14.95
N ARG A 40 6.72 2.84 -14.99
CA ARG A 40 6.90 1.77 -14.01
C ARG A 40 7.41 2.27 -12.66
N PHE A 41 8.30 3.27 -12.65
CA PHE A 41 8.93 3.81 -11.44
C PHE A 41 7.95 4.63 -10.59
N LEU A 42 7.08 5.41 -11.22
CA LEU A 42 6.00 6.13 -10.55
C LEU A 42 4.75 5.27 -10.34
N GLU A 43 4.77 3.99 -10.73
CA GLU A 43 3.65 3.06 -10.64
C GLU A 43 2.36 3.66 -11.25
N LEU A 44 2.50 4.28 -12.43
CA LEU A 44 1.39 4.88 -13.16
C LEU A 44 0.41 3.80 -13.63
N HIS A 45 -0.89 4.08 -13.51
CA HIS A 45 -1.96 3.20 -13.97
C HIS A 45 -2.90 3.84 -15.02
N LEU A 46 -2.61 5.07 -15.47
CA LEU A 46 -3.41 5.82 -16.44
C LEU A 46 -3.74 5.05 -17.75
N LEU A 47 -2.78 4.28 -18.29
CA LEU A 47 -3.03 3.48 -19.50
C LEU A 47 -3.92 2.27 -19.19
N GLY A 48 -3.78 1.68 -18.00
CA GLY A 48 -4.66 0.61 -17.52
C GLY A 48 -6.09 1.10 -17.32
N ASP A 49 -6.26 2.28 -16.70
CA ASP A 49 -7.56 2.93 -16.54
C ASP A 49 -8.19 3.28 -17.89
N LEU A 50 -7.42 3.84 -18.84
CA LEU A 50 -7.88 4.16 -20.19
C LEU A 50 -8.37 2.91 -20.93
N LEU A 51 -7.58 1.83 -20.95
CA LEU A 51 -7.95 0.54 -21.56
C LEU A 51 -9.14 -0.12 -20.84
N GLY A 52 -9.26 0.09 -19.53
CA GLY A 52 -10.42 -0.31 -18.72
C GLY A 52 -11.65 0.60 -18.85
N GLY A 53 -11.60 1.63 -19.70
CA GLY A 53 -12.69 2.59 -19.91
C GLY A 53 -13.02 3.43 -18.68
N PHE A 54 -12.02 3.78 -17.86
CA PHE A 54 -12.13 4.51 -16.60
C PHE A 54 -13.20 3.96 -15.64
N ARG A 55 -13.41 2.64 -15.64
CA ARG A 55 -14.43 1.99 -14.79
C ARG A 55 -14.05 1.94 -13.30
N GLY A 56 -12.76 2.06 -12.98
CA GLY A 56 -12.22 1.93 -11.62
C GLY A 56 -12.16 0.49 -11.11
N GLY A 57 -11.37 0.27 -10.05
CA GLY A 57 -11.27 -1.00 -9.35
C GLY A 57 -12.54 -1.32 -8.55
N ARG A 58 -12.95 -2.59 -8.49
CA ARG A 58 -13.98 -3.01 -7.52
C ARG A 58 -13.40 -2.98 -6.11
N VAL A 59 -14.22 -2.57 -5.16
CA VAL A 59 -13.93 -2.81 -3.74
C VAL A 59 -14.08 -4.30 -3.47
N ALA A 60 -13.08 -4.92 -2.84
CA ALA A 60 -13.12 -6.30 -2.41
C ALA A 60 -13.37 -6.35 -0.90
N LEU A 61 -14.33 -7.16 -0.45
CA LEU A 61 -14.71 -7.29 0.95
C LEU A 61 -14.31 -8.66 1.48
N THR A 62 -13.59 -8.69 2.60
CA THR A 62 -13.25 -9.88 3.39
C THR A 62 -13.92 -9.74 4.76
N PHE A 63 -14.71 -10.74 5.13
CA PHE A 63 -15.51 -10.77 6.35
C PHE A 63 -15.90 -12.22 6.66
N HIS A 64 -16.24 -12.52 7.92
CA HIS A 64 -16.77 -13.82 8.29
C HIS A 64 -18.17 -14.06 7.67
N PRO A 65 -18.49 -15.22 7.06
CA PRO A 65 -19.78 -15.45 6.39
C PRO A 65 -21.03 -15.19 7.25
N ALA A 66 -20.94 -15.45 8.55
CA ALA A 66 -22.00 -15.16 9.54
C ALA A 66 -21.94 -13.75 10.18
N SER A 67 -21.16 -12.80 9.63
CA SER A 67 -21.01 -11.45 10.18
C SER A 67 -22.33 -10.66 10.09
N HIS A 68 -22.95 -10.38 11.24
CA HIS A 68 -24.10 -9.47 11.29
C HIS A 68 -23.73 -8.04 10.92
N VAL A 69 -22.50 -7.61 11.22
CA VAL A 69 -21.96 -6.29 10.81
C VAL A 69 -21.93 -6.20 9.28
N TYR A 70 -21.47 -7.23 8.57
CA TYR A 70 -21.59 -7.25 7.12
C TYR A 70 -23.06 -7.20 6.66
N HIS A 71 -23.87 -8.19 7.07
CA HIS A 71 -25.21 -8.39 6.51
C HIS A 71 -26.20 -7.27 6.83
N ARG A 72 -26.10 -6.61 7.99
CA ARG A 72 -27.05 -5.57 8.44
C ARG A 72 -26.56 -4.14 8.26
N VAL A 73 -25.24 -3.92 8.12
CA VAL A 73 -24.62 -2.59 8.04
C VAL A 73 -23.82 -2.41 6.74
N ALA A 74 -22.74 -3.16 6.54
CA ALA A 74 -21.85 -2.94 5.40
C ALA A 74 -22.55 -3.19 4.05
N SER A 75 -23.47 -4.16 3.99
CA SER A 75 -24.34 -4.47 2.84
C SER A 75 -25.13 -3.26 2.32
N LYS A 76 -25.48 -2.30 3.19
CA LYS A 76 -26.22 -1.08 2.85
C LYS A 76 -25.31 0.05 2.34
N CYS A 77 -24.00 -0.05 2.58
CA CYS A 77 -23.02 0.97 2.19
C CYS A 77 -22.73 0.86 0.69
N ARG A 78 -23.23 1.84 -0.08
CA ARG A 78 -23.09 1.91 -1.55
C ARG A 78 -21.63 2.05 -1.96
N SER A 79 -20.84 2.81 -1.21
CA SER A 79 -19.41 2.99 -1.47
C SER A 79 -18.66 1.65 -1.40
N LEU A 80 -18.99 0.78 -0.43
CA LEU A 80 -18.33 -0.52 -0.22
C LEU A 80 -18.66 -1.58 -1.28
N HIS A 81 -19.79 -1.45 -1.99
CA HIS A 81 -20.21 -2.37 -3.06
C HIS A 81 -19.97 -1.80 -4.47
N GLY A 82 -19.42 -0.58 -4.55
CA GLY A 82 -19.17 0.13 -5.78
C GLY A 82 -17.81 -0.16 -6.43
N ARG A 83 -17.41 0.75 -7.31
CA ARG A 83 -16.04 0.85 -7.83
C ARG A 83 -15.41 2.14 -7.35
N TYR A 84 -14.13 2.07 -7.00
CA TYR A 84 -13.28 3.23 -6.77
C TYR A 84 -12.46 3.52 -8.02
N LEU A 85 -12.54 4.74 -8.53
CA LEU A 85 -11.69 5.26 -9.59
C LEU A 85 -10.88 6.42 -9.01
N ALA A 86 -9.55 6.31 -9.05
CA ALA A 86 -8.66 7.41 -8.73
C ALA A 86 -8.84 8.57 -9.70
N THR A 87 -8.69 9.80 -9.21
CA THR A 87 -8.67 10.99 -10.07
C THR A 87 -7.65 10.80 -11.22
N PRO A 88 -8.02 10.90 -12.51
CA PRO A 88 -7.16 10.45 -13.62
C PRO A 88 -5.77 11.11 -13.72
N TRP A 89 -5.62 12.37 -13.30
CA TRP A 89 -4.31 13.05 -13.26
C TRP A 89 -3.50 12.74 -11.98
N LEU A 90 -4.07 11.99 -11.06
CA LEU A 90 -3.43 11.34 -9.90
C LEU A 90 -3.39 9.80 -10.08
N ALA A 91 -3.22 9.32 -11.31
CA ALA A 91 -3.19 7.88 -11.61
C ALA A 91 -1.86 7.20 -11.21
N SER A 92 -1.45 7.39 -9.95
CA SER A 92 -0.33 6.71 -9.27
C SER A 92 -0.54 6.83 -7.75
N PRO A 93 -0.20 5.79 -6.95
CA PRO A 93 -0.24 5.88 -5.49
C PRO A 93 0.66 6.99 -4.94
N HIS A 94 1.79 7.25 -5.61
CA HIS A 94 2.74 8.28 -5.21
C HIS A 94 2.19 9.68 -5.46
N LEU A 95 1.59 9.91 -6.63
CA LEU A 95 0.95 11.19 -6.94
C LEU A 95 -0.22 11.49 -6.01
N GLN A 96 -1.07 10.50 -5.72
CA GLN A 96 -2.17 10.66 -4.75
C GLN A 96 -1.66 11.02 -3.35
N THR A 97 -0.70 10.25 -2.84
CA THR A 97 -0.15 10.47 -1.48
C THR A 97 0.54 11.83 -1.36
N LEU A 98 1.33 12.23 -2.37
CA LEU A 98 2.00 13.53 -2.40
C LEU A 98 1.00 14.69 -2.52
N PHE A 99 -0.04 14.55 -3.34
CA PHE A 99 -1.07 15.57 -3.50
C PHE A 99 -1.85 15.80 -2.21
N LEU A 100 -2.10 14.75 -1.42
CA LEU A 100 -2.73 14.87 -0.10
C LEU A 100 -1.92 15.78 0.84
N SER A 101 -0.60 15.58 0.89
CA SER A 101 0.31 16.35 1.76
C SER A 101 0.48 17.82 1.34
N ILE A 102 0.46 18.12 0.04
CA ILE A 102 0.72 19.49 -0.48
C ILE A 102 -0.58 20.29 -0.67
N SER A 103 -1.63 19.66 -1.19
CA SER A 103 -2.82 20.37 -1.69
C SER A 103 -4.09 19.54 -1.55
N GLY A 104 -4.26 18.80 -0.46
CA GLY A 104 -5.41 17.92 -0.22
C GLY A 104 -6.80 18.59 -0.14
N ARG A 105 -6.91 19.88 -0.49
CA ARG A 105 -8.15 20.70 -0.57
C ARG A 105 -9.14 20.45 0.59
N PRO A 106 -8.70 20.57 1.86
CA PRO A 106 -9.59 20.37 2.98
C PRO A 106 -10.68 21.44 3.07
N PRO A 107 -11.85 21.12 3.64
CA PRO A 107 -12.85 22.12 4.03
C PRO A 107 -12.27 23.17 4.99
N SER A 108 -12.80 24.39 4.91
CA SER A 108 -12.50 25.46 5.85
C SER A 108 -13.54 25.48 6.97
N PHE A 109 -13.04 25.45 8.20
CA PHE A 109 -13.78 25.54 9.46
C PHE A 109 -12.74 25.70 10.59
N THR A 110 -13.19 26.16 11.74
CA THR A 110 -12.38 26.39 12.94
C THR A 110 -12.72 25.34 14.00
N TYR A 111 -11.72 24.72 14.61
CA TYR A 111 -11.94 23.82 15.75
C TYR A 111 -12.09 24.61 17.05
N ARG A 112 -12.93 24.10 17.95
CA ARG A 112 -12.88 24.49 19.36
C ARG A 112 -11.93 23.56 20.11
N ARG A 113 -10.83 24.11 20.64
CA ARG A 113 -9.87 23.33 21.43
C ARG A 113 -10.30 23.18 22.88
N GLN A 114 -10.20 21.96 23.39
CA GLN A 114 -10.15 21.62 24.80
C GLN A 114 -8.78 20.99 25.10
N LEU A 115 -8.14 21.39 26.20
CA LEU A 115 -7.00 20.67 26.75
C LEU A 115 -7.51 19.62 27.75
N TYR A 116 -7.03 18.38 27.62
CA TYR A 116 -7.32 17.28 28.51
C TYR A 116 -6.04 16.81 29.18
N THR A 117 -6.01 16.79 30.50
CA THR A 117 -4.87 16.29 31.29
C THR A 117 -5.13 14.83 31.64
N VAL A 118 -4.23 13.95 31.20
CA VAL A 118 -4.24 12.50 31.50
C VAL A 118 -3.64 12.22 32.89
N ARG A 119 -3.83 11.01 33.41
CA ARG A 119 -3.44 10.64 34.79
C ARG A 119 -1.97 10.85 35.14
N ASP A 120 -1.07 10.77 34.16
CA ASP A 120 0.38 10.98 34.33
C ASP A 120 0.82 12.45 34.25
N GLY A 121 -0.11 13.40 34.16
CA GLY A 121 0.17 14.84 34.01
C GLY A 121 0.44 15.29 32.57
N GLY A 122 0.41 14.36 31.60
CA GLY A 122 0.43 14.67 30.19
C GLY A 122 -0.77 15.49 29.74
N THR A 123 -0.62 16.23 28.63
CA THR A 123 -1.68 17.04 28.05
C THR A 123 -1.96 16.60 26.62
N ILE A 124 -3.24 16.41 26.32
CA ILE A 124 -3.78 16.08 25.00
C ILE A 124 -4.64 17.26 24.53
N ALA A 125 -4.46 17.67 23.27
CA ALA A 125 -5.36 18.63 22.62
C ALA A 125 -6.53 17.87 21.99
N LEU A 126 -7.74 18.10 22.50
CA LEU A 126 -9.00 17.64 21.92
C LEU A 126 -9.60 18.76 21.06
N ASP A 127 -9.63 18.58 19.75
CA ASP A 127 -10.13 19.58 18.81
C ASP A 127 -11.52 19.22 18.29
N TRP A 128 -12.51 20.02 18.66
CA TRP A 128 -13.93 19.74 18.45
C TRP A 128 -14.48 20.48 17.23
N LEU A 129 -15.37 19.82 16.49
CA LEU A 129 -16.35 20.42 15.60
C LEU A 129 -17.71 19.77 15.90
N LEU A 130 -18.69 20.57 16.30
CA LEU A 130 -20.03 20.09 16.64
C LEU A 130 -20.95 20.11 15.42
N ALA A 131 -22.04 19.35 15.48
CA ALA A 131 -23.09 19.38 14.47
C ALA A 131 -23.68 20.80 14.31
N SER A 132 -23.98 21.46 15.44
CA SER A 132 -24.51 22.84 15.50
C SER A 132 -23.62 23.86 14.81
N ASP A 133 -22.29 23.70 14.90
CA ASP A 133 -21.31 24.60 14.29
C ASP A 133 -21.37 24.57 12.74
N CYS A 134 -22.04 23.57 12.16
CA CYS A 134 -22.27 23.43 10.71
C CYS A 134 -23.67 23.86 10.27
N GLU A 135 -24.64 23.97 11.19
CA GLU A 135 -26.03 24.35 10.89
C GLU A 135 -26.27 25.86 11.04
N GLU A 136 -25.65 26.51 12.02
CA GLU A 136 -25.79 27.96 12.22
C GLU A 136 -24.88 28.77 11.27
N GLY A 137 -25.45 29.12 10.13
CA GLY A 137 -24.92 30.17 9.26
C GLY A 137 -24.99 31.54 9.92
N ASP A 138 -23.90 31.93 10.58
CA ASP A 138 -23.60 33.26 11.15
C ASP A 138 -24.24 33.57 12.54
N GLY A 139 -23.45 33.46 13.62
CA GLY A 139 -23.63 34.28 14.82
C GLY A 139 -23.77 33.61 16.20
N GLY A 140 -24.11 32.33 16.33
CA GLY A 140 -24.46 31.71 17.63
C GLY A 140 -23.50 30.61 18.13
N PHE A 141 -22.42 30.98 18.83
CA PHE A 141 -21.56 30.00 19.53
C PHE A 141 -22.24 29.44 20.81
N CYS A 142 -23.25 28.56 20.65
CA CYS A 142 -23.93 27.90 21.78
C CYS A 142 -23.10 26.71 22.32
N GLY A 143 -21.93 27.02 22.89
CA GLY A 143 -20.83 26.08 23.11
C GLY A 143 -20.95 25.13 24.32
N VAL A 144 -22.03 24.36 24.47
CA VAL A 144 -22.10 23.25 25.45
C VAL A 144 -22.88 22.07 24.87
N VAL A 145 -22.18 20.96 24.58
CA VAL A 145 -22.83 19.64 24.43
C VAL A 145 -23.43 19.26 25.79
N SER A 146 -24.74 19.08 25.86
CA SER A 146 -25.42 18.69 27.10
C SER A 146 -25.03 17.26 27.50
N ARG A 147 -25.12 16.91 28.78
CA ARG A 147 -24.93 15.52 29.23
C ARG A 147 -26.07 14.60 28.78
N ASP A 148 -27.23 15.19 28.51
CA ASP A 148 -28.43 14.54 27.99
C ASP A 148 -28.50 14.59 26.45
N ASP A 149 -27.47 15.13 25.79
CA ASP A 149 -27.38 15.10 24.32
C ASP A 149 -27.12 13.67 23.85
N SER A 150 -27.97 13.20 22.93
CA SER A 150 -27.87 11.88 22.29
C SER A 150 -27.20 11.92 20.92
N THR A 151 -26.77 13.10 20.47
CA THR A 151 -26.06 13.30 19.20
C THR A 151 -24.79 12.44 19.19
N PRO A 152 -24.62 11.52 18.22
CA PRO A 152 -23.52 10.58 18.20
C PRO A 152 -22.16 11.29 18.06
N LEU A 153 -21.16 10.77 18.78
CA LEU A 153 -19.84 11.38 18.90
C LEU A 153 -18.77 10.51 18.23
N VAL A 154 -17.97 11.09 17.33
CA VAL A 154 -16.81 10.42 16.71
C VAL A 154 -15.50 10.94 17.30
N VAL A 155 -14.69 10.04 17.84
CA VAL A 155 -13.29 10.30 18.19
C VAL A 155 -12.39 9.98 17.00
N VAL A 156 -11.65 10.96 16.50
CA VAL A 156 -10.69 10.78 15.39
C VAL A 156 -9.27 10.73 15.94
N ILE A 157 -8.50 9.72 15.54
CA ILE A 157 -7.12 9.47 15.97
C ILE A 157 -6.20 9.65 14.75
N PRO A 158 -5.43 10.76 14.65
CA PRO A 158 -4.59 11.08 13.50
C PRO A 158 -3.45 10.07 13.25
N GLY A 159 -2.87 10.15 12.05
CA GLY A 159 -1.66 9.40 11.68
C GLY A 159 -0.38 9.90 12.36
N LEU A 160 0.75 9.29 11.97
CA LEU A 160 2.07 9.62 12.49
C LEU A 160 2.42 11.09 12.24
N THR A 161 2.91 11.80 13.26
CA THR A 161 3.32 13.23 13.17
C THR A 161 2.25 14.13 12.55
N SER A 162 0.98 13.80 12.79
CA SER A 162 -0.20 14.43 12.19
C SER A 162 -1.20 14.86 13.27
N ASP A 163 -2.02 15.85 12.96
CA ASP A 163 -2.97 16.46 13.89
C ASP A 163 -4.27 16.87 13.19
N SER A 164 -5.16 17.53 13.93
CA SER A 164 -6.46 18.03 13.47
C SER A 164 -6.41 18.93 12.23
N THR A 165 -5.27 19.56 11.93
CA THR A 165 -5.11 20.44 10.76
C THR A 165 -4.94 19.66 9.45
N ALA A 166 -4.54 18.38 9.54
CA ALA A 166 -4.22 17.56 8.38
C ALA A 166 -5.42 17.39 7.43
N ALA A 167 -5.17 17.49 6.13
CA ALA A 167 -6.25 17.62 5.15
C ALA A 167 -7.26 16.45 5.17
N TYR A 168 -6.77 15.22 5.37
CA TYR A 168 -7.60 14.02 5.45
C TYR A 168 -8.47 13.98 6.72
N VAL A 169 -7.96 14.50 7.85
CA VAL A 169 -8.74 14.67 9.09
C VAL A 169 -9.85 15.68 8.85
N LYS A 170 -9.53 16.85 8.29
CA LYS A 170 -10.53 17.90 8.01
C LYS A 170 -11.64 17.44 7.06
N HIS A 171 -11.33 16.63 6.04
CA HIS A 171 -12.35 16.02 5.17
C HIS A 171 -13.31 15.11 5.95
N LEU A 172 -12.78 14.24 6.82
CA LEU A 172 -13.60 13.35 7.65
C LEU A 172 -14.46 14.13 8.65
N VAL A 173 -13.83 15.01 9.42
CA VAL A 173 -14.47 15.83 10.47
C VAL A 173 -15.64 16.61 9.90
N PHE A 174 -15.41 17.37 8.82
CA PHE A 174 -16.47 18.15 8.16
C PHE A 174 -17.58 17.26 7.57
N SER A 175 -17.23 16.11 6.97
CA SER A 175 -18.21 15.18 6.38
C SER A 175 -19.11 14.50 7.42
N MET A 176 -18.65 14.32 8.66
CA MET A 176 -19.46 13.82 9.76
C MET A 176 -20.26 14.95 10.43
N ALA A 177 -19.63 16.09 10.73
CA ALA A 177 -20.30 17.22 11.38
C ALA A 177 -21.46 17.79 10.55
N SER A 178 -21.26 17.99 9.25
CA SER A 178 -22.33 18.39 8.30
C SER A 178 -23.44 17.35 8.09
N LYS A 179 -23.39 16.20 8.79
CA LYS A 179 -24.42 15.16 8.83
C LYS A 179 -25.08 15.01 10.21
N GLY A 180 -24.87 15.96 11.13
CA GLY A 180 -25.48 15.92 12.46
C GLY A 180 -24.72 15.06 13.47
N TRP A 181 -23.39 14.94 13.35
CA TRP A 181 -22.56 14.17 14.28
C TRP A 181 -21.56 15.10 14.98
N ASN A 182 -21.40 14.93 16.30
CA ASN A 182 -20.33 15.64 17.00
C ASN A 182 -18.99 14.94 16.71
N VAL A 183 -17.92 15.70 16.50
CA VAL A 183 -16.60 15.13 16.19
C VAL A 183 -15.52 15.77 17.06
N VAL A 184 -14.66 14.93 17.62
CA VAL A 184 -13.47 15.35 18.37
C VAL A 184 -12.23 14.67 17.81
N VAL A 185 -11.23 15.45 17.42
CA VAL A 185 -9.91 14.93 17.09
C VAL A 185 -9.09 14.84 18.37
N SER A 186 -8.69 13.63 18.74
CA SER A 186 -7.74 13.40 19.83
C SER A 186 -6.33 13.46 19.24
N ASN A 187 -5.69 14.63 19.32
CA ASN A 187 -4.32 14.79 18.86
C ASN A 187 -3.36 13.99 19.77
N HIS A 188 -2.32 13.40 19.21
CA HIS A 188 -1.29 12.76 20.02
C HIS A 188 -0.54 13.79 20.89
N ARG A 189 0.04 13.35 22.02
CA ARG A 189 0.85 14.21 22.90
C ARG A 189 1.91 14.97 22.10
N GLY A 190 2.05 16.27 22.37
CA GLY A 190 3.00 17.13 21.68
C GLY A 190 2.64 17.50 20.24
N LEU A 191 1.46 17.14 19.74
CA LEU A 191 0.95 17.55 18.43
C LEU A 191 -0.26 18.47 18.56
N GLY A 192 -0.73 19.02 17.44
CA GLY A 192 -1.77 20.06 17.43
C GLY A 192 -1.28 21.42 17.94
N GLY A 193 0.01 21.63 18.15
CA GLY A 193 0.55 22.91 18.65
C GLY A 193 0.51 23.08 20.17
N ILE A 194 0.54 21.98 20.93
CA ILE A 194 0.83 21.99 22.37
C ILE A 194 2.19 21.33 22.66
N SER A 195 2.87 21.76 23.72
CA SER A 195 4.09 21.11 24.22
C SER A 195 3.78 19.84 24.99
N ILE A 196 4.75 18.92 25.06
CA ILE A 196 4.69 17.75 25.94
C ILE A 196 4.85 18.19 27.40
N THR A 197 3.94 17.76 28.28
CA THR A 197 3.92 18.10 29.72
C THR A 197 4.27 16.92 30.64
N SER A 198 4.67 15.78 30.07
CA SER A 198 4.92 14.51 30.75
C SER A 198 6.10 13.78 30.12
N ASP A 199 6.74 12.87 30.85
CA ASP A 199 7.84 12.04 30.34
C ASP A 199 7.37 10.94 29.37
N CYS A 200 6.05 10.77 29.20
CA CYS A 200 5.46 9.83 28.26
C CYS A 200 5.16 10.50 26.89
N PHE A 201 5.62 9.84 25.82
CA PHE A 201 5.46 10.22 24.42
C PHE A 201 4.55 9.21 23.73
N TYR A 202 3.71 9.67 22.79
CA TYR A 202 2.95 8.73 21.95
C TYR A 202 3.90 7.90 21.07
N ASN A 203 3.48 6.67 20.77
CA ASN A 203 4.15 5.79 19.82
C ASN A 203 3.12 4.82 19.21
N ALA A 204 3.55 3.99 18.25
CA ALA A 204 2.66 3.12 17.48
C ALA A 204 1.81 2.14 18.31
N GLY A 205 2.19 1.82 19.55
CA GLY A 205 1.43 0.95 20.45
C GLY A 205 0.90 1.63 21.71
N TRP A 206 0.98 2.95 21.81
CA TRP A 206 0.54 3.70 22.99
C TRP A 206 -0.98 3.84 23.04
N THR A 207 -1.63 2.91 23.75
CA THR A 207 -3.09 2.82 23.84
C THR A 207 -3.69 3.54 25.05
N GLU A 208 -2.88 3.95 26.03
CA GLU A 208 -3.37 4.62 27.25
C GLU A 208 -4.07 5.95 26.97
N ASP A 209 -3.53 6.77 26.05
CA ASP A 209 -4.11 8.07 25.72
C ASP A 209 -5.53 7.93 25.15
N ILE A 210 -5.74 6.98 24.24
CA ILE A 210 -7.07 6.75 23.67
C ILE A 210 -8.00 6.10 24.70
N ARG A 211 -7.50 5.19 25.55
CA ARG A 211 -8.25 4.59 26.66
C ARG A 211 -8.75 5.65 27.63
N GLU A 212 -7.92 6.61 28.03
CA GLU A 212 -8.33 7.72 28.89
C GLU A 212 -9.35 8.64 28.22
N VAL A 213 -9.08 9.08 26.98
CA VAL A 213 -9.97 10.00 26.25
C VAL A 213 -11.33 9.36 25.98
N VAL A 214 -11.37 8.09 25.54
CA VAL A 214 -12.63 7.36 25.28
C VAL A 214 -13.44 7.19 26.57
N ASN A 215 -12.81 6.80 27.69
CA ASN A 215 -13.49 6.67 28.98
C ASN A 215 -14.01 8.03 29.49
N TYR A 216 -13.21 9.10 29.38
CA TYR A 216 -13.64 10.47 29.71
C TYR A 216 -14.88 10.89 28.92
N LEU A 217 -14.88 10.67 27.61
CA LEU A 217 -15.99 11.04 26.73
C LEU A 217 -17.26 10.25 27.03
N HIS A 218 -17.13 8.93 27.22
CA HIS A 218 -18.25 8.06 27.57
C HIS A 218 -18.91 8.44 28.92
N GLN A 219 -18.10 8.77 29.94
CA GLN A 219 -18.61 9.20 31.25
C GLN A 219 -19.21 10.62 31.22
N LYS A 220 -18.69 11.50 30.36
CA LYS A 220 -19.16 12.88 30.24
C LYS A 220 -20.49 12.97 29.50
N TYR A 221 -20.63 12.22 28.41
CA TYR A 221 -21.80 12.21 27.51
C TYR A 221 -22.42 10.79 27.43
N PRO A 222 -23.01 10.28 28.53
CA PRO A 222 -23.44 8.88 28.61
C PRO A 222 -24.62 8.52 27.68
N GLN A 223 -25.37 9.52 27.18
CA GLN A 223 -26.47 9.31 26.23
C GLN A 223 -26.02 9.35 24.76
N ALA A 224 -24.80 9.83 24.47
CA ALA A 224 -24.27 9.95 23.12
C ALA A 224 -23.55 8.64 22.72
N PRO A 225 -24.01 7.94 21.65
CA PRO A 225 -23.29 6.78 21.14
C PRO A 225 -21.89 7.18 20.65
N LEU A 226 -20.86 6.56 21.23
CA LEU A 226 -19.46 6.89 20.98
C LEU A 226 -18.87 5.99 19.89
N PHE A 227 -18.25 6.57 18.88
CA PHE A 227 -17.59 5.88 17.77
C PHE A 227 -16.14 6.34 17.63
N ALA A 228 -15.28 5.53 16.99
CA ALA A 228 -13.87 5.86 16.80
C ALA A 228 -13.43 5.69 15.34
N VAL A 229 -12.57 6.59 14.85
CA VAL A 229 -11.93 6.48 13.53
C VAL A 229 -10.43 6.72 13.66
N GLY A 230 -9.63 5.72 13.32
CA GLY A 230 -8.18 5.82 13.30
C GLY A 230 -7.64 5.83 11.87
N THR A 231 -6.60 6.62 11.64
CA THR A 231 -5.92 6.71 10.34
C THR A 231 -4.43 6.38 10.46
N SER A 232 -3.87 5.56 9.56
CA SER A 232 -2.44 5.22 9.55
C SER A 232 -1.98 4.65 10.91
N ILE A 233 -0.94 5.20 11.55
CA ILE A 233 -0.53 4.83 12.92
C ILE A 233 -1.67 5.00 13.94
N GLY A 234 -2.55 6.00 13.80
CA GLY A 234 -3.74 6.12 14.64
C GLY A 234 -4.75 4.98 14.44
N ALA A 235 -4.77 4.36 13.25
CA ALA A 235 -5.56 3.15 12.98
C ALA A 235 -4.95 1.92 13.67
N ASN A 236 -3.62 1.82 13.69
CA ASN A 236 -2.91 0.77 14.43
C ASN A 236 -3.15 0.88 15.94
N ILE A 237 -3.00 2.09 16.51
CA ILE A 237 -3.28 2.35 17.93
C ILE A 237 -4.74 2.02 18.25
N LEU A 238 -5.69 2.45 17.42
CA LEU A 238 -7.12 2.13 17.60
C LEU A 238 -7.38 0.63 17.61
N VAL A 239 -6.93 -0.11 16.60
CA VAL A 239 -7.22 -1.55 16.54
C VAL A 239 -6.55 -2.31 17.67
N LYS A 240 -5.31 -1.95 18.05
CA LYS A 240 -4.64 -2.52 19.23
C LYS A 240 -5.47 -2.26 20.50
N TYR A 241 -5.93 -1.03 20.72
CA TYR A 241 -6.81 -0.69 21.85
C TYR A 241 -8.10 -1.52 21.85
N LEU A 242 -8.79 -1.63 20.72
CA LEU A 242 -10.04 -2.40 20.60
C LEU A 242 -9.85 -3.90 20.90
N GLY A 243 -8.69 -4.47 20.57
CA GLY A 243 -8.35 -5.86 20.88
C GLY A 243 -7.70 -6.05 22.26
N GLU A 244 -7.25 -4.99 22.93
CA GLU A 244 -6.89 -5.03 24.36
C GLU A 244 -8.13 -5.02 25.25
N GLU A 245 -9.10 -4.15 24.97
CA GLU A 245 -10.34 -4.02 25.76
C GLU A 245 -11.38 -5.11 25.44
N GLY A 246 -11.42 -5.57 24.19
CA GLY A 246 -12.42 -6.54 23.70
C GLY A 246 -13.85 -6.11 24.04
N GLU A 247 -14.62 -6.99 24.66
CA GLU A 247 -16.01 -6.73 25.10
C GLU A 247 -16.15 -5.52 26.04
N GLY A 248 -15.08 -5.19 26.77
CA GLY A 248 -15.02 -4.06 27.70
C GLY A 248 -14.96 -2.69 27.04
N THR A 249 -14.78 -2.62 25.71
CA THR A 249 -14.73 -1.35 24.99
C THR A 249 -16.04 -0.55 25.14
N PRO A 250 -16.03 0.74 25.52
CA PRO A 250 -17.22 1.59 25.60
C PRO A 250 -17.60 2.27 24.26
N VAL A 251 -17.06 1.79 23.14
CA VAL A 251 -17.24 2.34 21.79
C VAL A 251 -18.25 1.48 21.03
N ALA A 252 -19.30 2.08 20.49
CA ALA A 252 -20.39 1.42 19.75
C ALA A 252 -19.94 0.84 18.39
N GLY A 253 -18.87 1.38 17.81
CA GLY A 253 -18.22 0.84 16.62
C GLY A 253 -17.08 1.73 16.11
N ALA A 254 -16.27 1.19 15.21
CA ALA A 254 -15.03 1.82 14.80
C ALA A 254 -14.72 1.69 13.29
N VAL A 255 -13.82 2.55 12.81
CA VAL A 255 -13.21 2.43 11.48
C VAL A 255 -11.68 2.59 11.53
N SER A 256 -10.97 1.69 10.85
CA SER A 256 -9.52 1.69 10.64
C SER A 256 -9.20 2.02 9.19
N ILE A 257 -8.44 3.09 8.92
CA ILE A 257 -8.08 3.54 7.56
C ILE A 257 -6.56 3.46 7.34
N CYS A 258 -6.13 2.67 6.36
CA CYS A 258 -4.71 2.43 6.02
C CYS A 258 -3.83 2.10 7.22
N SER A 259 -4.29 1.20 8.11
CA SER A 259 -3.42 0.70 9.18
C SER A 259 -2.19 0.00 8.57
N PRO A 260 -0.98 0.17 9.15
CA PRO A 260 0.18 -0.63 8.80
C PRO A 260 0.07 -2.10 9.24
N TRP A 261 -0.87 -2.43 10.15
CA TRP A 261 -1.16 -3.78 10.68
C TRP A 261 0.01 -4.49 11.38
N ASP A 262 1.02 -4.90 10.61
CA ASP A 262 2.31 -5.41 11.06
C ASP A 262 3.40 -4.36 10.78
N LEU A 263 3.93 -3.77 11.87
CA LEU A 263 4.95 -2.73 11.85
C LEU A 263 6.31 -3.28 11.41
N LEU A 264 6.61 -4.56 11.68
CA LEU A 264 7.88 -5.19 11.31
C LEU A 264 7.92 -5.48 9.81
N VAL A 265 6.86 -6.05 9.25
CA VAL A 265 6.66 -6.22 7.80
C VAL A 265 6.67 -4.87 7.09
N THR A 266 5.96 -3.87 7.64
CA THR A 266 5.96 -2.49 7.12
C THR A 266 7.36 -1.86 7.12
N SER A 267 8.13 -1.98 8.22
CA SER A 267 9.51 -1.45 8.28
C SER A 267 10.46 -2.13 7.29
N ARG A 268 10.23 -3.42 6.99
CA ARG A 268 10.99 -4.17 5.99
C ARG A 268 10.56 -3.79 4.58
N PHE A 269 9.30 -3.42 4.38
CA PHE A 269 8.75 -2.97 3.10
C PHE A 269 9.26 -1.58 2.71
N ILE A 270 9.26 -0.62 3.64
CA ILE A 270 9.58 0.78 3.36
C ILE A 270 11.04 1.01 2.91
N VAL A 271 11.93 0.02 3.09
CA VAL A 271 13.33 0.06 2.62
C VAL A 271 13.60 -0.72 1.32
N ARG A 272 12.58 -1.39 0.73
CA ARG A 272 12.77 -2.32 -0.41
C ARG A 272 13.16 -1.66 -1.72
N LYS A 273 12.41 -0.65 -2.19
CA LYS A 273 12.72 0.09 -3.43
C LYS A 273 13.10 1.54 -3.13
N LEU A 274 13.72 2.20 -4.12
CA LEU A 274 14.21 3.57 -3.98
C LEU A 274 13.10 4.57 -3.61
N VAL A 275 11.91 4.43 -4.20
CA VAL A 275 10.77 5.32 -3.91
C VAL A 275 10.25 5.15 -2.48
N GLN A 276 10.16 3.92 -1.96
CA GLN A 276 9.81 3.67 -0.55
C GLN A 276 10.86 4.28 0.41
N ARG A 277 12.15 4.22 0.09
CA ARG A 277 13.20 4.88 0.91
C ARG A 277 13.04 6.40 0.97
N CYS A 278 12.46 7.04 -0.06
CA CYS A 278 12.10 8.46 0.02
C CYS A 278 11.00 8.72 1.05
N TYR A 279 10.03 7.80 1.21
CA TYR A 279 9.01 7.89 2.26
C TYR A 279 9.57 7.63 3.66
N ASP A 280 10.39 6.58 3.85
CA ASP A 280 11.10 6.33 5.10
C ASP A 280 11.88 7.57 5.55
N ARG A 281 12.63 8.18 4.63
CA ARG A 281 13.36 9.42 4.87
C ARG A 281 12.44 10.60 5.20
N ALA A 282 11.30 10.76 4.53
CA ALA A 282 10.35 11.83 4.78
C ALA A 282 9.66 11.70 6.15
N LEU A 283 9.26 10.49 6.53
CA LEU A 283 8.66 10.19 7.83
C LEU A 283 9.70 10.34 8.96
N ALA A 284 10.95 9.94 8.74
CA ALA A 284 12.06 10.21 9.67
C ALA A 284 12.31 11.71 9.88
N ILE A 285 12.17 12.54 8.83
CA ILE A 285 12.24 14.01 8.94
C ILE A 285 11.06 14.54 9.77
N GLY A 286 9.84 14.03 9.58
CA GLY A 286 8.68 14.39 10.40
C GLY A 286 8.87 14.03 11.88
N LEU A 287 9.34 12.80 12.17
CA LEU A 287 9.64 12.33 13.52
C LEU A 287 10.71 13.16 14.21
N LYS A 288 11.77 13.52 13.47
CA LYS A 288 12.77 14.46 13.95
C LYS A 288 12.18 15.85 14.23
N GLY A 289 11.35 16.40 13.35
CA GLY A 289 10.71 17.70 13.58
C GLY A 289 9.82 17.71 14.83
N TYR A 290 9.13 16.60 15.09
CA TYR A 290 8.41 16.37 16.36
C TYR A 290 9.36 16.32 17.57
N ALA A 291 10.50 15.64 17.47
CA ALA A 291 11.50 15.62 18.54
C ALA A 291 12.18 16.99 18.75
N GLU A 292 12.41 17.76 17.69
CA GLU A 292 12.94 19.13 17.71
C GLU A 292 11.96 20.10 18.40
N LEU A 293 10.65 19.96 18.18
CA LEU A 293 9.62 20.74 18.88
C LEU A 293 9.63 20.54 20.41
N HIS A 294 10.05 19.36 20.88
CA HIS A 294 10.09 18.99 22.30
C HIS A 294 11.52 18.68 22.79
N GLN A 295 12.54 19.28 22.15
CA GLN A 295 13.96 19.01 22.41
C GLN A 295 14.33 18.99 23.91
N PRO A 296 13.89 19.94 24.77
CA PRO A 296 14.27 19.92 26.20
C PRO A 296 13.76 18.70 26.98
N VAL A 297 12.64 18.11 26.56
CA VAL A 297 12.11 16.87 27.16
C VAL A 297 12.84 15.66 26.56
N MET A 298 13.09 15.67 25.24
CA MET A 298 13.75 14.57 24.55
C MET A 298 15.22 14.41 24.96
N GLU A 299 15.98 15.51 25.10
CA GLU A 299 17.38 15.54 25.57
C GLU A 299 17.55 14.95 26.98
N ARG A 300 16.53 15.08 27.83
CA ARG A 300 16.55 14.52 29.19
C ARG A 300 16.33 13.00 29.21
N LEU A 301 15.63 12.47 28.21
CA LEU A 301 15.17 11.07 28.18
C LEU A 301 16.01 10.18 27.25
N ALA A 302 16.65 10.75 26.22
CA ALA A 302 17.34 10.00 25.19
C ALA A 302 18.52 10.78 24.58
N ASN A 303 19.43 10.09 23.87
CA ASN A 303 20.58 10.74 23.24
C ASN A 303 20.16 11.58 22.03
N TRP A 304 20.03 12.88 22.27
CA TRP A 304 19.63 13.87 21.26
C TRP A 304 20.48 13.86 19.99
N GLU A 305 21.79 13.69 20.10
CA GLU A 305 22.67 13.75 18.93
C GLU A 305 22.47 12.54 17.99
N ASP A 306 22.05 11.39 18.52
CA ASP A 306 21.70 10.22 17.71
C ASP A 306 20.31 10.36 17.09
N ILE A 307 19.35 10.94 17.82
CA ILE A 307 18.01 11.30 17.30
C ILE A 307 18.16 12.27 16.13
N ARG A 308 18.96 13.33 16.31
CA ARG A 308 19.25 14.33 15.28
C ARG A 308 19.98 13.74 14.06
N LYS A 309 20.75 12.67 14.24
CA LYS A 309 21.41 11.92 13.16
C LYS A 309 20.52 10.87 12.49
N SER A 310 19.34 10.55 13.01
CA SER A 310 18.51 9.48 12.44
C SER A 310 18.09 9.77 10.99
N HIS A 311 18.31 8.80 10.11
CA HIS A 311 18.03 8.89 8.67
C HIS A 311 16.79 8.10 8.23
N SER A 312 16.38 7.10 9.00
CA SER A 312 15.18 6.26 8.79
C SER A 312 14.24 6.29 10.01
N ILE A 313 12.99 5.86 9.83
CA ILE A 313 12.03 5.65 10.93
C ILE A 313 12.63 4.69 11.95
N ARG A 314 13.26 3.60 11.46
CA ARG A 314 13.83 2.54 12.30
C ARG A 314 15.03 3.01 13.14
N GLU A 315 15.83 3.94 12.64
CA GLU A 315 16.89 4.60 13.43
C GLU A 315 16.29 5.54 14.47
N PHE A 316 15.30 6.36 14.10
CA PHE A 316 14.60 7.21 15.07
C PHE A 316 13.97 6.36 16.18
N ASP A 317 13.31 5.26 15.85
CA ASP A 317 12.72 4.35 16.82
C ASP A 317 13.77 3.69 17.71
N ARG A 318 14.97 3.43 17.20
CA ARG A 318 16.09 2.90 18.01
C ARG A 318 16.58 3.93 19.02
N HIS A 319 16.72 5.20 18.62
CA HIS A 319 17.40 6.23 19.41
C HIS A 319 16.46 7.07 20.28
N ALA A 320 15.18 7.19 19.90
CA ALA A 320 14.13 7.85 20.68
C ALA A 320 13.12 6.84 21.23
N THR A 321 12.29 6.25 20.35
CA THR A 321 11.06 5.52 20.76
C THR A 321 11.33 4.36 21.71
N CYS A 322 12.30 3.49 21.40
CA CYS A 322 12.66 2.35 22.25
C CYS A 322 13.31 2.76 23.57
N VAL A 323 14.03 3.89 23.59
CA VAL A 323 14.66 4.43 24.81
C VAL A 323 13.59 4.97 25.75
N VAL A 324 12.71 5.85 25.25
CA VAL A 324 11.63 6.49 26.03
C VAL A 324 10.60 5.46 26.49
N ALA A 325 10.15 4.56 25.60
CA ALA A 325 9.16 3.52 25.91
C ALA A 325 9.77 2.23 26.47
N LYS A 326 11.08 2.18 26.73
CA LYS A 326 11.81 1.08 27.39
C LYS A 326 11.68 -0.29 26.70
N TYR A 327 11.71 -0.31 25.37
CA TYR A 327 11.79 -1.55 24.58
C TYR A 327 13.25 -1.97 24.35
N GLU A 328 13.58 -3.26 24.50
CA GLU A 328 14.97 -3.73 24.35
C GLU A 328 15.49 -3.60 22.91
N THR A 329 14.59 -3.81 21.93
CA THR A 329 14.91 -3.72 20.51
C THR A 329 13.76 -3.15 19.69
N VAL A 330 14.08 -2.56 18.54
CA VAL A 330 13.06 -2.07 17.58
C VAL A 330 12.18 -3.21 17.04
N ASP A 331 12.71 -4.43 16.94
CA ASP A 331 11.91 -5.60 16.54
C ASP A 331 10.97 -6.05 17.67
N THR A 332 11.36 -5.94 18.94
CA THR A 332 10.46 -6.15 20.10
C THR A 332 9.33 -5.12 20.07
N PHE A 333 9.68 -3.83 19.91
CA PHE A 333 8.73 -2.73 19.78
C PHE A 333 7.72 -2.99 18.65
N TYR A 334 8.20 -3.21 17.42
CA TYR A 334 7.32 -3.44 16.27
C TYR A 334 6.42 -4.66 16.45
N ARG A 335 6.89 -5.78 17.01
CA ARG A 335 6.03 -6.95 17.29
C ARG A 335 4.97 -6.64 18.34
N ARG A 336 5.35 -6.08 19.51
CA ARG A 336 4.42 -5.77 20.61
C ARG A 336 3.40 -4.69 20.22
N CYS A 337 3.72 -3.81 19.27
CA CYS A 337 2.86 -2.71 18.85
C CYS A 337 2.07 -2.98 17.56
N SER A 338 2.25 -4.14 16.90
CA SER A 338 1.51 -4.47 15.68
C SER A 338 0.05 -4.83 15.97
N SER A 339 -0.89 -4.06 15.41
CA SER A 339 -2.33 -4.27 15.60
C SER A 339 -2.88 -5.58 15.03
N ALA A 340 -2.19 -6.20 14.06
CA ALA A 340 -2.55 -7.51 13.53
C ALA A 340 -2.72 -8.58 14.63
N ASN A 341 -1.85 -8.55 15.65
CA ASN A 341 -1.83 -9.51 16.77
C ASN A 341 -3.04 -9.41 17.72
N TYR A 342 -3.90 -8.40 17.54
CA TYR A 342 -5.03 -8.08 18.44
C TYR A 342 -6.39 -8.25 17.75
N ILE A 343 -6.41 -8.59 16.45
CA ILE A 343 -7.61 -8.68 15.61
C ILE A 343 -8.65 -9.68 16.15
N ASP A 344 -8.20 -10.82 16.66
CA ASP A 344 -9.09 -11.90 17.11
C ASP A 344 -9.94 -11.51 18.32
N ASN A 345 -9.44 -10.61 19.17
CA ASN A 345 -10.15 -10.15 20.37
C ASN A 345 -10.97 -8.87 20.14
N VAL A 346 -11.02 -8.33 18.91
CA VAL A 346 -11.86 -7.15 18.61
C VAL A 346 -13.35 -7.53 18.67
N SER A 347 -14.01 -7.10 19.75
CA SER A 347 -15.45 -7.35 19.96
C SER A 347 -16.38 -6.31 19.34
N VAL A 348 -15.89 -5.12 19.01
CA VAL A 348 -16.74 -4.05 18.46
C VAL A 348 -16.88 -4.16 16.94
N PRO A 349 -18.01 -3.72 16.34
CA PRO A 349 -18.14 -3.59 14.89
C PRO A 349 -17.04 -2.69 14.31
N LEU A 350 -16.22 -3.25 13.44
CA LEU A 350 -15.04 -2.58 12.88
C LEU A 350 -15.01 -2.69 11.36
N LEU A 351 -15.01 -1.54 10.68
CA LEU A 351 -14.70 -1.45 9.25
C LEU A 351 -13.20 -1.17 9.07
N CYS A 352 -12.50 -2.00 8.31
CA CYS A 352 -11.10 -1.81 7.96
C CYS A 352 -11.02 -1.41 6.48
N ILE A 353 -10.30 -0.33 6.13
CA ILE A 353 -10.10 0.11 4.75
C ILE A 353 -8.60 0.15 4.45
N SER A 354 -8.18 -0.46 3.33
CA SER A 354 -6.76 -0.43 2.89
C SER A 354 -6.64 -0.43 1.36
N ALA A 355 -5.67 0.31 0.81
CA ALA A 355 -5.34 0.26 -0.61
C ALA A 355 -4.25 -0.79 -0.87
N LEU A 356 -4.36 -1.56 -1.95
CA LEU A 356 -3.37 -2.56 -2.32
C LEU A 356 -2.10 -1.96 -2.97
N ASP A 357 -2.16 -0.69 -3.38
CA ASP A 357 -1.05 0.11 -3.90
C ASP A 357 -0.48 1.12 -2.88
N ASP A 358 -0.85 1.01 -1.60
CA ASP A 358 -0.38 1.92 -0.56
C ASP A 358 1.17 1.89 -0.46
N PRO A 359 1.85 3.03 -0.64
CA PRO A 359 3.31 3.09 -0.69
C PRO A 359 3.97 2.98 0.68
N LEU A 360 3.20 3.00 1.77
CA LEU A 360 3.65 2.82 3.15
C LEU A 360 3.19 1.48 3.72
N CYS A 361 1.89 1.20 3.66
CA CYS A 361 1.25 0.06 4.32
C CYS A 361 1.03 -1.09 3.33
N THR A 362 2.02 -1.99 3.23
CA THR A 362 1.99 -3.08 2.25
C THR A 362 0.82 -4.05 2.44
N ARG A 363 0.26 -4.55 1.32
CA ARG A 363 -0.73 -5.63 1.30
C ARG A 363 -0.30 -6.92 2.01
N GLU A 364 1.02 -7.10 2.19
CA GLU A 364 1.62 -8.24 2.88
C GLU A 364 1.44 -8.20 4.40
N ALA A 365 1.16 -7.02 4.97
CA ALA A 365 0.93 -6.85 6.40
C ALA A 365 -0.55 -6.99 6.79
N ILE A 366 -1.46 -7.00 5.82
CA ILE A 366 -2.90 -7.06 6.06
C ILE A 366 -3.27 -8.43 6.66
N PRO A 367 -3.95 -8.49 7.82
CA PRO A 367 -4.33 -9.73 8.49
C PRO A 367 -5.61 -10.31 7.86
N TRP A 368 -5.44 -10.93 6.70
CA TRP A 368 -6.54 -11.36 5.83
C TRP A 368 -7.43 -12.44 6.44
N ASP A 369 -6.85 -13.37 7.19
CA ASP A 369 -7.56 -14.56 7.68
C ASP A 369 -8.11 -14.34 9.08
N GLU A 370 -7.43 -13.56 9.91
CA GLU A 370 -7.91 -13.03 11.19
C GLU A 370 -9.15 -12.13 10.97
N CYS A 371 -9.10 -11.23 9.97
CA CYS A 371 -10.27 -10.44 9.54
C CYS A 371 -11.39 -11.30 8.92
N ARG A 372 -11.10 -12.51 8.46
CA ARG A 372 -12.10 -13.46 7.94
C ARG A 372 -12.69 -14.32 9.06
N ALA A 373 -11.93 -14.59 10.12
CA ALA A 373 -12.37 -15.33 11.29
C ALA A 373 -13.28 -14.49 12.20
N ASN A 374 -12.93 -13.21 12.43
CA ASN A 374 -13.70 -12.34 13.32
C ASN A 374 -15.05 -11.89 12.70
N LYS A 375 -16.15 -12.15 13.41
CA LYS A 375 -17.52 -11.81 13.00
C LYS A 375 -17.86 -10.31 13.04
N ASN A 376 -17.10 -9.54 13.81
CA ASN A 376 -17.33 -8.11 14.01
C ASN A 376 -16.62 -7.24 12.96
N ILE A 377 -15.70 -7.83 12.19
CA ILE A 377 -14.83 -7.12 11.25
C ILE A 377 -15.33 -7.25 9.81
N VAL A 378 -15.23 -6.14 9.07
CA VAL A 378 -15.34 -6.10 7.61
C VAL A 378 -14.12 -5.40 7.06
N LEU A 379 -13.27 -6.13 6.34
CA LEU A 379 -12.10 -5.59 5.64
C LEU A 379 -12.45 -5.27 4.18
N ALA A 380 -12.46 -3.98 3.85
CA ALA A 380 -12.63 -3.45 2.51
C ALA A 380 -11.27 -3.06 1.91
N THR A 381 -10.97 -3.58 0.72
CA THR A 381 -9.73 -3.24 -0.01
C THR A 381 -10.01 -2.75 -1.42
N THR A 382 -9.21 -1.78 -1.86
CA THR A 382 -9.25 -1.24 -3.22
C THR A 382 -7.93 -1.54 -3.95
N PRO A 383 -7.95 -1.79 -5.27
CA PRO A 383 -6.72 -1.95 -6.05
C PRO A 383 -5.83 -0.69 -6.00
N ASN A 384 -6.46 0.48 -5.90
CA ASN A 384 -5.78 1.77 -5.85
C ASN A 384 -6.29 2.64 -4.71
N GLY A 385 -5.45 3.58 -4.25
CA GLY A 385 -5.80 4.63 -3.30
C GLY A 385 -4.61 5.42 -2.77
N GLY A 386 -3.39 4.87 -2.84
CA GLY A 386 -2.24 5.42 -2.12
C GLY A 386 -2.46 5.45 -0.61
N HIS A 387 -1.62 6.17 0.14
CA HIS A 387 -1.77 6.28 1.58
C HIS A 387 -2.74 7.39 1.95
N LEU A 388 -3.87 7.05 2.59
CA LEU A 388 -4.96 7.95 3.05
C LEU A 388 -5.63 8.83 1.96
N ALA A 389 -5.15 8.84 0.73
CA ALA A 389 -5.55 9.80 -0.30
C ALA A 389 -6.90 9.43 -0.95
N PHE A 390 -6.97 8.32 -1.69
CA PHE A 390 -8.20 7.82 -2.33
C PHE A 390 -9.00 8.92 -3.06
N PHE A 391 -8.32 9.83 -3.76
CA PHE A 391 -8.99 10.97 -4.41
C PHE A 391 -9.93 10.47 -5.51
N ARG A 392 -11.14 11.05 -5.58
CA ARG A 392 -12.13 10.73 -6.62
C ARG A 392 -12.64 11.97 -7.35
N GLY A 393 -13.03 11.77 -8.61
CA GLY A 393 -13.54 12.83 -9.49
C GLY A 393 -12.45 13.76 -10.01
N LEU A 394 -12.76 14.53 -11.07
CA LEU A 394 -11.77 15.35 -11.77
C LEU A 394 -11.15 16.47 -10.91
N THR A 395 -11.87 16.95 -9.89
CA THR A 395 -11.41 18.05 -9.03
C THR A 395 -10.54 17.61 -7.85
N ALA A 396 -10.40 16.29 -7.60
CA ALA A 396 -9.77 15.74 -6.39
C ALA A 396 -10.29 16.38 -5.07
N GLY A 397 -11.53 16.87 -5.05
CA GLY A 397 -12.11 17.59 -3.91
C GLY A 397 -12.75 16.70 -2.84
N LYS A 398 -12.72 15.37 -3.00
CA LYS A 398 -13.31 14.40 -2.07
C LYS A 398 -12.45 13.14 -2.01
N LEU A 399 -12.27 12.61 -0.81
CA LEU A 399 -11.66 11.29 -0.57
C LEU A 399 -12.78 10.23 -0.64
N TRP A 400 -12.53 9.07 -1.25
CA TRP A 400 -13.55 8.01 -1.35
C TRP A 400 -13.85 7.38 0.02
N TRP A 401 -12.83 7.08 0.83
CA TRP A 401 -13.01 6.39 2.10
C TRP A 401 -13.81 7.22 3.12
N VAL A 402 -13.72 8.56 3.08
CA VAL A 402 -14.56 9.44 3.91
C VAL A 402 -16.05 9.23 3.58
N GLY A 403 -16.38 9.01 2.30
CA GLY A 403 -17.73 8.62 1.90
C GLY A 403 -18.16 7.27 2.49
N ALA A 404 -17.27 6.29 2.51
CA ALA A 404 -17.54 4.98 3.13
C ALA A 404 -17.72 5.08 4.66
N VAL A 405 -16.93 5.89 5.36
CA VAL A 405 -17.11 6.14 6.81
C VAL A 405 -18.45 6.81 7.09
N SER A 406 -18.78 7.88 6.35
CA SER A 406 -20.04 8.60 6.48
C SER A 406 -21.25 7.88 5.85
N GLU A 407 -21.10 6.62 5.45
CA GLU A 407 -22.18 5.66 5.15
C GLU A 407 -22.23 4.58 6.24
N PHE A 408 -21.08 4.01 6.62
CA PHE A 408 -20.97 2.90 7.57
C PHE A 408 -21.35 3.29 9.01
N LEU A 409 -20.81 4.39 9.55
CA LEU A 409 -21.11 4.79 10.94
C LEU A 409 -22.60 5.13 11.14
N PRO A 410 -23.27 5.90 10.25
CA PRO A 410 -24.72 6.07 10.32
C PRO A 410 -25.50 4.76 10.14
N ALA A 411 -25.13 3.91 9.18
CA ALA A 411 -25.80 2.62 8.98
C ALA A 411 -25.62 1.67 10.18
N LEU A 412 -24.55 1.83 10.96
CA LEU A 412 -24.30 1.09 12.21
C LEU A 412 -25.13 1.65 13.35
N HIS A 413 -25.14 2.98 13.51
CA HIS A 413 -25.94 3.70 14.52
C HIS A 413 -27.43 3.37 14.42
N ASP A 414 -27.97 3.33 13.20
CA ASP A 414 -29.38 3.03 12.93
C ASP A 414 -29.68 1.50 12.98
N SER A 415 -28.75 0.69 13.49
CA SER A 415 -28.85 -0.77 13.54
C SER A 415 -28.73 -1.32 14.96
N PRO A 416 -29.31 -2.51 15.22
CA PRO A 416 -29.10 -3.23 16.48
C PRO A 416 -27.69 -3.84 16.59
N CYS A 417 -26.77 -3.57 15.65
CA CYS A 417 -25.42 -4.12 15.65
C CYS A 417 -24.40 -3.25 16.38
N MET A 418 -24.77 -2.07 16.89
CA MET A 418 -23.89 -1.30 17.78
C MET A 418 -23.44 -2.15 18.97
N HIS A 419 -22.14 -2.09 19.28
CA HIS A 419 -21.64 -2.65 20.53
C HIS A 419 -22.27 -1.92 21.73
N ARG A 420 -22.50 -2.67 22.80
CA ARG A 420 -22.85 -2.12 24.11
C ARG A 420 -21.87 -2.71 25.11
N GLN A 421 -21.15 -1.84 25.81
CA GLN A 421 -20.28 -2.26 26.90
C GLN A 421 -21.10 -3.11 27.88
N LYS A 422 -20.69 -4.37 28.06
CA LYS A 422 -21.28 -5.21 29.11
C LYS A 422 -20.79 -4.64 30.43
N ALA A 423 -21.73 -4.27 31.30
CA ALA A 423 -21.38 -3.88 32.65
C ALA A 423 -20.66 -5.05 33.32
N GLN A 424 -19.37 -4.88 33.64
CA GLN A 424 -18.72 -5.74 34.61
C GLN A 424 -19.43 -5.48 35.94
N GLU A 425 -20.18 -6.46 36.42
CA GLU A 425 -20.63 -6.51 37.82
C GLU A 425 -19.38 -6.48 38.70
N HIS A 426 -19.02 -5.28 39.15
CA HIS A 426 -17.94 -5.07 40.11
C HIS A 426 -18.44 -5.55 41.48
N GLY A 427 -18.44 -6.88 41.67
CA GLY A 427 -18.39 -7.46 43.00
C GLY A 427 -17.21 -6.85 43.74
N LEU A 428 -17.46 -6.25 44.91
CA LEU A 428 -16.40 -5.66 45.74
C LEU A 428 -15.45 -6.76 46.22
N HIS A 429 -14.41 -7.04 45.44
CA HIS A 429 -13.19 -7.68 45.91
C HIS A 429 -12.05 -6.66 45.85
N THR A 430 -11.92 -5.90 46.94
CA THR A 430 -10.67 -5.25 47.29
C THR A 430 -9.59 -6.29 47.53
N SER A 431 -8.66 -6.45 46.60
CA SER A 431 -7.31 -6.93 46.89
C SER A 431 -6.30 -6.25 45.99
N LEU A 432 -5.35 -5.58 46.63
CA LEU A 432 -4.26 -4.84 46.02
C LEU A 432 -3.19 -5.83 45.54
N GLU A 433 -3.35 -6.41 44.35
CA GLU A 433 -2.28 -7.17 43.70
C GLU A 433 -1.93 -6.57 42.33
N SER A 434 -0.62 -6.48 42.08
CA SER A 434 -0.05 -5.73 40.97
C SER A 434 -0.29 -6.40 39.63
N SER A 435 -0.66 -5.59 38.64
CA SER A 435 -0.68 -5.97 37.23
C SER A 435 0.75 -6.15 36.69
N ILE A 436 1.40 -7.25 37.06
CA ILE A 436 2.69 -7.65 36.51
C ILE A 436 2.46 -8.52 35.26
N ASP A 437 3.05 -8.03 34.17
CA ASP A 437 3.37 -8.67 32.90
C ASP A 437 3.02 -10.18 32.76
N LYS A 438 1.90 -10.47 32.07
CA LYS A 438 1.60 -11.82 31.55
C LYS A 438 2.17 -12.02 30.14
N SER A 439 3.48 -11.86 30.01
CA SER A 439 4.26 -12.46 28.91
C SER A 439 4.46 -13.96 29.18
N PRO A 440 4.52 -14.83 28.16
CA PRO A 440 4.73 -16.26 28.35
C PRO A 440 6.20 -16.54 28.70
N TYR A 441 6.48 -16.75 29.98
CA TYR A 441 7.84 -17.05 30.45
C TYR A 441 8.13 -18.54 30.52
N VAL A 442 9.29 -18.90 29.96
CA VAL A 442 9.99 -20.16 30.24
C VAL A 442 10.59 -20.05 31.65
N ASN A 443 10.33 -21.02 32.52
CA ASN A 443 11.00 -21.08 33.82
C ASN A 443 12.46 -21.53 33.65
N PHE A 444 13.39 -20.75 34.17
CA PHE A 444 14.77 -21.17 34.35
C PHE A 444 14.92 -21.85 35.72
N MET A 445 15.33 -23.11 35.73
CA MET A 445 15.82 -23.78 36.94
C MET A 445 17.34 -23.56 37.09
N GLU A 446 17.85 -23.72 38.31
CA GLU A 446 19.17 -23.24 38.75
C GLU A 446 20.36 -24.04 38.16
N ASP A 447 20.08 -25.00 37.28
CA ASP A 447 21.00 -25.95 36.65
C ASP A 447 21.06 -25.85 35.10
N GLY A 448 20.37 -24.88 34.49
CA GLY A 448 20.72 -24.37 33.16
C GLY A 448 20.38 -25.25 31.95
N MET A 449 19.43 -26.18 32.08
CA MET A 449 18.87 -26.93 30.94
C MET A 449 17.46 -26.46 30.55
N VAL A 450 17.15 -26.52 29.25
CA VAL A 450 15.86 -26.08 28.68
C VAL A 450 15.12 -27.29 28.12
N ALA A 451 13.86 -27.49 28.54
CA ALA A 451 12.96 -28.50 27.99
C ALA A 451 11.62 -27.86 27.59
N ALA A 452 10.98 -28.38 26.54
CA ALA A 452 9.64 -27.96 26.13
C ALA A 452 8.58 -28.69 26.96
N VAL A 453 7.54 -27.97 27.40
CA VAL A 453 6.40 -28.55 28.13
C VAL A 453 5.34 -28.98 27.14
N THR A 454 5.00 -30.28 27.16
CA THR A 454 3.73 -30.80 26.63
C THR A 454 2.69 -30.78 27.74
N ASN A 455 1.49 -30.25 27.47
CA ASN A 455 0.38 -30.28 28.41
C ASN A 455 -0.27 -31.66 28.40
N ASP A 456 0.14 -32.53 29.32
CA ASP A 456 -0.62 -33.74 29.69
C ASP A 456 -1.45 -33.45 30.95
N ASP A 457 -2.72 -33.10 30.77
CA ASP A 457 -3.70 -33.04 31.87
C ASP A 457 -4.18 -34.47 32.19
N ALA A 458 -3.96 -34.91 33.43
CA ALA A 458 -4.33 -36.25 33.88
C ALA A 458 -5.47 -36.23 34.91
N ASN A 459 -6.40 -37.18 34.71
CA ASN A 459 -7.39 -37.70 35.65
C ASN A 459 -8.58 -36.79 36.05
N ASN A 460 -9.76 -37.17 35.55
CA ASN A 460 -10.63 -37.94 36.45
C ASN A 460 -11.34 -39.07 35.69
N SER A 461 -11.46 -40.23 36.32
CA SER A 461 -12.01 -41.45 35.73
C SER A 461 -13.49 -41.63 36.06
N ASP A 462 -14.29 -42.06 35.09
CA ASP A 462 -15.33 -43.06 35.36
C ASP A 462 -15.68 -43.87 34.09
N SER A 463 -16.20 -45.07 34.29
CA SER A 463 -16.18 -46.18 33.31
C SER A 463 -17.49 -46.37 32.55
N VAL A 464 -17.41 -46.94 31.33
CA VAL A 464 -17.98 -48.25 30.92
C VAL A 464 -17.94 -48.39 29.39
N ASP A 465 -17.63 -49.59 28.90
CA ASP A 465 -17.54 -49.96 27.49
C ASP A 465 -18.85 -49.77 26.68
N ASN A 466 -18.69 -49.51 25.37
CA ASN A 466 -19.16 -50.48 24.38
C ASN A 466 -18.50 -50.31 23.00
N LEU A 467 -18.14 -51.45 22.42
CA LEU A 467 -17.69 -51.59 21.04
C LEU A 467 -18.89 -51.42 20.08
N ILE A 468 -18.61 -50.94 18.86
CA ILE A 468 -18.86 -51.69 17.61
C ILE A 468 -18.18 -50.93 16.46
N SER A 469 -17.43 -51.69 15.66
CA SER A 469 -16.82 -51.24 14.42
C SER A 469 -17.87 -51.06 13.32
N ASP A 470 -17.57 -50.22 12.32
CA ASP A 470 -17.45 -50.75 10.96
C ASP A 470 -16.64 -49.79 10.08
N GLU A 471 -15.97 -50.38 9.09
CA GLU A 471 -14.87 -49.81 8.31
C GLU A 471 -15.18 -50.01 6.80
N ILE A 472 -14.37 -49.42 5.91
CA ILE A 472 -14.28 -49.78 4.47
C ILE A 472 -15.51 -49.28 3.62
N GLU A 473 -15.42 -48.85 2.35
CA GLU A 473 -14.40 -49.00 1.30
C GLU A 473 -14.20 -47.73 0.44
N LEU A 474 -12.98 -47.55 -0.09
CA LEU A 474 -12.67 -46.70 -1.25
C LEU A 474 -12.66 -47.57 -2.52
N ARG A 475 -13.26 -47.11 -3.62
CA ARG A 475 -12.93 -47.61 -4.97
C ARG A 475 -12.86 -46.52 -6.02
N ASP A 476 -11.74 -46.54 -6.73
CA ASP A 476 -11.55 -45.99 -8.08
C ASP A 476 -12.32 -46.87 -9.09
N ASP A 477 -12.84 -46.26 -10.17
CA ASP A 477 -12.75 -46.87 -11.50
C ASP A 477 -13.08 -45.88 -12.65
N MET A 478 -12.71 -46.28 -13.87
CA MET A 478 -12.39 -45.38 -15.00
C MET A 478 -13.36 -45.51 -16.20
N VAL A 479 -13.22 -44.61 -17.20
CA VAL A 479 -13.67 -44.71 -18.62
C VAL A 479 -15.10 -44.23 -18.96
N ASP A 480 -15.19 -43.16 -19.77
CA ASP A 480 -15.65 -43.30 -21.17
C ASP A 480 -15.10 -42.19 -22.09
N VAL A 481 -14.91 -42.51 -23.37
CA VAL A 481 -14.45 -41.64 -24.45
C VAL A 481 -15.34 -41.84 -25.66
N GLN A 482 -16.02 -40.78 -26.12
CA GLN A 482 -16.66 -40.80 -27.44
C GLN A 482 -16.17 -39.70 -28.36
N ARG A 483 -15.95 -40.14 -29.60
CA ARG A 483 -15.27 -39.48 -30.71
C ARG A 483 -16.35 -39.20 -31.76
N ASN A 484 -16.33 -38.04 -32.40
CA ASN A 484 -16.87 -37.90 -33.75
C ASN A 484 -16.38 -36.64 -34.45
N GLY A 485 -16.10 -36.79 -35.74
CA GLY A 485 -15.93 -35.73 -36.72
C GLY A 485 -16.14 -36.33 -38.10
N ILE A 486 -16.59 -35.52 -39.07
CA ILE A 486 -16.58 -35.80 -40.51
C ILE A 486 -16.66 -34.46 -41.26
N THR A 487 -16.37 -34.48 -42.56
CA THR A 487 -15.64 -33.44 -43.31
C THR A 487 -16.41 -32.95 -44.55
N THR A 488 -16.04 -31.76 -45.05
CA THR A 488 -16.19 -31.25 -46.44
C THR A 488 -17.63 -31.16 -47.04
N GLU A 489 -17.93 -30.46 -48.14
CA GLU A 489 -17.16 -29.81 -49.24
C GLU A 489 -17.93 -28.54 -49.73
N ILE A 490 -17.43 -27.63 -50.58
CA ILE A 490 -17.40 -27.69 -52.06
C ILE A 490 -16.53 -26.53 -52.61
N GLN A 491 -15.87 -26.74 -53.76
CA GLN A 491 -15.03 -25.77 -54.48
C GLN A 491 -15.77 -24.87 -55.49
N ASN A 492 -15.07 -23.88 -56.05
CA ASN A 492 -15.36 -23.36 -57.38
C ASN A 492 -14.08 -22.91 -58.11
N GLU A 493 -14.05 -23.02 -59.44
CA GLU A 493 -12.85 -23.02 -60.31
C GLU A 493 -12.39 -21.62 -60.80
N ARG A 494 -11.14 -21.52 -61.29
CA ARG A 494 -10.82 -21.16 -62.70
C ARG A 494 -9.31 -21.02 -62.99
N ASP A 495 -8.87 -21.60 -64.11
CA ASP A 495 -7.53 -21.49 -64.70
C ASP A 495 -7.43 -20.44 -65.83
N ASN A 496 -6.21 -19.96 -66.14
CA ASN A 496 -5.58 -20.09 -67.49
C ASN A 496 -4.23 -19.33 -67.67
N ASN A 497 -3.22 -20.06 -68.20
CA ASN A 497 -2.24 -19.74 -69.27
C ASN A 497 -1.35 -18.45 -69.23
N SER A 498 -0.02 -18.41 -69.53
CA SER A 498 0.91 -19.11 -70.46
C SER A 498 0.90 -18.53 -71.91
N LEU A 499 1.99 -18.18 -72.64
CA LEU A 499 3.47 -18.31 -72.56
C LEU A 499 4.17 -17.21 -73.43
N GLN A 500 5.40 -16.73 -73.14
CA GLN A 500 6.73 -16.99 -73.81
C GLN A 500 6.99 -16.36 -75.21
N GLU A 501 8.14 -15.67 -75.41
CA GLU A 501 9.19 -15.93 -76.45
C GLU A 501 10.27 -14.82 -76.63
N ASN A 502 11.39 -15.15 -77.28
CA ASN A 502 12.66 -14.38 -77.42
C ASN A 502 13.02 -14.06 -78.89
N VAL A 503 13.78 -12.98 -79.16
CA VAL A 503 14.52 -12.75 -80.42
C VAL A 503 15.86 -11.98 -80.19
N THR A 504 16.89 -12.30 -80.98
CA THR A 504 18.25 -11.68 -81.10
C THR A 504 18.80 -12.02 -82.52
N PRO A 505 20.00 -11.58 -83.02
CA PRO A 505 21.03 -10.62 -82.52
C PRO A 505 21.60 -9.63 -83.58
N ALA A 506 22.57 -8.78 -83.20
CA ALA A 506 23.58 -8.14 -84.10
C ALA A 506 24.86 -7.73 -83.31
N GLN A 507 26.01 -7.56 -83.99
CA GLN A 507 27.38 -7.55 -83.40
C GLN A 507 28.08 -6.16 -83.34
N GLY A 508 29.02 -5.99 -82.40
CA GLY A 508 30.01 -4.88 -82.31
C GLY A 508 30.86 -4.97 -81.01
N PRO A 509 32.16 -4.61 -80.97
CA PRO A 509 33.12 -5.38 -80.17
C PRO A 509 33.74 -4.71 -78.91
N GLU A 510 34.55 -5.53 -78.21
CA GLU A 510 35.69 -5.20 -77.31
C GLU A 510 35.47 -4.80 -75.83
N GLY A 511 35.61 -5.80 -74.95
CA GLY A 511 36.79 -5.89 -74.09
C GLY A 511 36.87 -5.08 -72.78
N SER A 512 36.12 -5.47 -71.74
CA SER A 512 36.47 -5.20 -70.30
C SER A 512 35.45 -5.73 -69.26
N LYS A 513 34.98 -7.00 -69.37
CA LYS A 513 33.96 -7.54 -68.41
C LYS A 513 34.21 -8.91 -67.76
N GLU A 514 35.10 -9.76 -68.27
CA GLU A 514 35.21 -11.16 -67.81
C GLU A 514 35.77 -11.35 -66.38
N GLN A 515 36.21 -10.29 -65.70
CA GLN A 515 36.65 -10.35 -64.29
C GLN A 515 35.59 -9.89 -63.26
N LEU A 516 34.42 -9.40 -63.67
CA LEU A 516 33.38 -8.93 -62.74
C LEU A 516 32.28 -9.96 -62.47
N GLU A 517 31.96 -10.82 -63.43
CA GLU A 517 30.80 -11.72 -63.33
C GLU A 517 31.08 -12.96 -62.45
N LEU A 518 32.30 -13.53 -62.51
CA LEU A 518 32.67 -14.75 -61.75
C LEU A 518 32.64 -14.60 -60.21
N ASN A 519 32.64 -13.37 -59.69
CA ASN A 519 32.48 -13.09 -58.26
C ASN A 519 31.03 -12.81 -57.84
N THR A 520 30.14 -12.50 -58.77
CA THR A 520 28.75 -12.15 -58.47
C THR A 520 27.91 -13.40 -58.22
N ASP A 521 28.10 -14.45 -59.02
CA ASP A 521 27.39 -15.73 -58.86
C ASP A 521 27.71 -16.42 -57.53
N LYS A 522 28.97 -16.43 -57.11
CA LYS A 522 29.41 -17.00 -55.82
C LYS A 522 28.81 -16.30 -54.60
N ILE A 523 28.49 -15.01 -54.72
CA ILE A 523 27.82 -14.25 -53.66
C ILE A 523 26.32 -14.57 -53.66
N GLN A 524 25.72 -14.70 -54.85
CA GLN A 524 24.30 -14.99 -54.98
C GLN A 524 23.93 -16.41 -54.51
N ASP A 525 24.78 -17.41 -54.77
CA ASP A 525 24.60 -18.80 -54.30
C ASP A 525 24.69 -18.94 -52.77
N VAL A 526 25.43 -18.07 -52.09
CA VAL A 526 25.52 -18.05 -50.61
C VAL A 526 24.36 -17.27 -49.98
N ILE A 527 23.85 -16.23 -50.65
CA ILE A 527 22.74 -15.42 -50.16
C ILE A 527 21.39 -16.15 -50.32
N ASN A 528 21.20 -16.91 -51.40
CA ASN A 528 19.92 -17.56 -51.71
C ASN A 528 19.43 -18.54 -50.61
N PRO A 529 20.26 -19.42 -50.03
CA PRO A 529 19.87 -20.27 -48.89
C PRO A 529 19.48 -19.46 -47.65
N VAL A 530 20.26 -18.42 -47.31
CA VAL A 530 20.01 -17.57 -46.13
C VAL A 530 18.70 -16.78 -46.29
N LYS A 531 18.46 -16.22 -47.47
CA LYS A 531 17.23 -15.49 -47.82
C LYS A 531 16.00 -16.43 -47.81
N LYS A 532 16.18 -17.70 -48.21
CA LYS A 532 15.15 -18.75 -48.13
C LYS A 532 14.85 -19.14 -46.67
N SER A 533 15.86 -19.32 -45.83
CA SER A 533 15.70 -19.59 -44.39
C SER A 533 15.04 -18.42 -43.64
N ILE A 534 15.41 -17.17 -43.94
CA ILE A 534 14.77 -15.97 -43.38
C ILE A 534 13.29 -15.92 -43.81
N ASN A 535 12.98 -16.16 -45.08
CA ASN A 535 11.59 -16.20 -45.56
C ASN A 535 10.78 -17.39 -44.98
N GLN A 536 11.43 -18.50 -44.61
CA GLN A 536 10.80 -19.61 -43.89
C GLN A 536 10.56 -19.29 -42.40
N LEU A 537 11.48 -18.57 -41.74
CA LEU A 537 11.30 -18.06 -40.37
C LEU A 537 10.19 -17.00 -40.29
N VAL A 538 10.14 -16.08 -41.24
CA VAL A 538 9.08 -15.06 -41.36
C VAL A 538 7.71 -15.69 -41.65
N ARG A 539 7.66 -16.87 -42.29
CA ARG A 539 6.42 -17.61 -42.55
C ARG A 539 5.99 -18.56 -41.42
N SER A 540 6.87 -18.95 -40.50
CA SER A 540 6.58 -20.05 -39.55
C SER A 540 6.14 -19.61 -38.15
N GLN A 541 6.46 -18.40 -37.68
CA GLN A 541 5.88 -17.86 -36.44
C GLN A 541 5.58 -16.36 -36.52
N GLY A 542 4.29 -16.00 -36.41
CA GLY A 542 3.80 -14.63 -36.34
C GLY A 542 4.09 -13.93 -35.00
N ARG A 543 5.36 -13.88 -34.58
CA ARG A 543 5.82 -13.10 -33.42
C ARG A 543 6.85 -12.07 -33.86
N SER A 544 6.60 -10.82 -33.48
CA SER A 544 7.30 -9.64 -34.00
C SER A 544 8.80 -9.67 -33.74
N VAL A 545 9.59 -9.35 -34.78
CA VAL A 545 11.06 -9.18 -34.73
C VAL A 545 11.50 -8.24 -33.59
N TRP A 546 10.66 -7.27 -33.25
CA TRP A 546 10.87 -6.34 -32.14
C TRP A 546 10.93 -7.00 -30.75
N LEU A 547 10.28 -8.15 -30.56
CA LEU A 547 10.36 -8.91 -29.30
C LEU A 547 11.73 -9.56 -29.11
N LEU A 548 12.31 -10.10 -30.19
CA LEU A 548 13.66 -10.68 -30.17
C LEU A 548 14.73 -9.59 -30.00
N ALA A 549 14.55 -8.44 -30.66
CA ALA A 549 15.41 -7.27 -30.47
C ALA A 549 15.34 -6.73 -29.02
N TYR A 550 14.15 -6.69 -28.42
CA TYR A 550 13.97 -6.27 -27.03
C TYR A 550 14.64 -7.24 -26.04
N ILE A 551 14.46 -8.56 -26.22
CA ILE A 551 15.11 -9.58 -25.38
C ILE A 551 16.63 -9.43 -25.48
N ALA A 552 17.19 -9.35 -26.70
CA ALA A 552 18.62 -9.18 -26.91
C ALA A 552 19.17 -7.88 -26.28
N PHE A 553 18.42 -6.77 -26.34
CA PHE A 553 18.81 -5.51 -25.72
C PHE A 553 18.84 -5.61 -24.19
N VAL A 554 17.80 -6.19 -23.58
CA VAL A 554 17.68 -6.35 -22.12
C VAL A 554 18.74 -7.30 -21.56
N THR A 555 19.04 -8.41 -22.24
CA THR A 555 20.08 -9.35 -21.78
C THR A 555 21.50 -8.82 -21.96
N SER A 556 21.74 -7.92 -22.92
CA SER A 556 23.08 -7.36 -23.20
C SER A 556 23.42 -6.12 -22.35
N TRP A 557 22.42 -5.48 -21.76
CA TRP A 557 22.56 -4.22 -21.00
C TRP A 557 23.61 -4.27 -19.86
N PRO A 558 23.72 -5.34 -19.05
CA PRO A 558 24.72 -5.40 -17.98
C PRO A 558 26.17 -5.38 -18.47
N LEU A 559 26.43 -5.83 -19.69
CA LEU A 559 27.78 -5.91 -20.29
C LEU A 559 28.16 -4.63 -21.05
N LEU A 560 27.18 -3.91 -21.61
CA LEU A 560 27.40 -2.69 -22.41
C LEU A 560 27.43 -1.40 -21.58
N GLY A 561 26.77 -1.37 -20.42
CA GLY A 561 26.69 -0.18 -19.56
C GLY A 561 28.04 0.36 -19.09
N THR A 562 29.03 -0.51 -18.89
CA THR A 562 30.39 -0.15 -18.43
C THR A 562 31.24 0.46 -19.55
N LEU A 563 31.17 -0.05 -20.79
CA LEU A 563 31.87 0.56 -21.93
C LEU A 563 31.26 1.90 -22.35
N GLY A 564 29.93 2.01 -22.34
CA GLY A 564 29.22 3.23 -22.72
C GLY A 564 29.64 4.44 -21.89
N PHE A 565 29.79 4.26 -20.57
CA PHE A 565 30.16 5.33 -19.64
C PHE A 565 31.59 5.86 -19.89
N ILE A 566 32.54 4.98 -20.25
CA ILE A 566 33.94 5.35 -20.53
C ILE A 566 34.02 6.17 -21.83
N LEU A 567 33.31 5.76 -22.88
CA LEU A 567 33.27 6.49 -24.15
C LEU A 567 32.57 7.84 -24.03
N PHE A 568 31.49 7.93 -23.24
CA PHE A 568 30.76 9.18 -23.01
C PHE A 568 31.64 10.22 -22.26
N ARG A 569 32.44 9.78 -21.28
CA ARG A 569 33.34 10.65 -20.50
C ARG A 569 34.43 11.28 -21.37
N ASN A 570 34.97 10.55 -22.35
CA ASN A 570 36.00 11.08 -23.24
C ASN A 570 35.46 12.08 -24.28
N LYS A 571 34.19 11.94 -24.71
CA LYS A 571 33.59 12.86 -25.69
C LYS A 571 33.27 14.24 -25.08
N PHE A 572 32.83 14.29 -23.82
CA PHE A 572 32.54 15.56 -23.13
C PHE A 572 33.79 16.40 -22.78
N ARG A 573 34.97 15.78 -22.69
CA ARG A 573 36.22 16.52 -22.37
C ARG A 573 36.74 17.38 -23.53
N ASN A 574 36.23 17.19 -24.75
CA ASN A 574 36.70 17.84 -25.98
C ASN A 574 35.65 18.81 -26.59
N SER A 575 34.67 19.30 -25.84
CA SER A 575 33.62 20.20 -26.38
C SER A 575 33.14 21.27 -25.38
N LEU A 576 34.08 21.98 -24.75
CA LEU A 576 33.82 23.21 -24.01
C LEU A 576 34.65 24.38 -24.60
N PRO A 577 34.02 25.38 -25.24
CA PRO A 577 34.72 26.58 -25.69
C PRO A 577 35.08 27.49 -24.52
N ALA A 578 36.36 27.84 -24.38
CA ALA A 578 36.84 28.72 -23.32
C ALA A 578 36.53 30.21 -23.60
N LYS A 579 35.28 30.62 -23.40
CA LYS A 579 34.86 32.03 -23.27
C LYS A 579 33.64 32.13 -22.35
N TRP A 580 33.86 32.45 -21.07
CA TRP A 580 32.95 33.17 -20.14
C TRP A 580 33.57 33.15 -18.73
N LEU A 581 34.60 33.98 -18.52
CA LEU A 581 35.21 34.26 -17.21
C LEU A 581 36.03 35.55 -17.32
N ARG A 582 35.34 36.70 -17.35
CA ARG A 582 35.86 38.08 -17.15
C ARG A 582 34.72 39.11 -17.19
N SER A 583 34.04 39.26 -16.06
CA SER A 583 33.52 40.51 -15.49
C SER A 583 33.03 40.25 -14.08
#